data_AF-A0A412VWD3-F1
#
_entry.id   AF-A0A412VWD3-F1
#
_cell.length_a   1.000
_cell.length_b   1.000
_cell.length_c   1.000
_cell.angle_alpha   90.00
_cell.angle_beta   90.00
_cell.angle_gamma   90.00
#
_symmetry.space_group_name_H-M   'P 1'
#
loop_
_entity.id
_entity.type
_entity.pdbx_description
1 polymer ?
#
loop_
_entity_poly.entity_id
_entity_poly.type
_entity_poly.pdbx_seq_one_letter_code
_entity_poly.pdbx_strand_id
1 'polypeptide(L)'
;MNKIDKSNVIKAIIKEIAKQYKLSYQPTDCTCDDNCSEVTVKADNDWNTLQEQLKRQGIDHIDWYENIWKQLENPGKTVLKDTPFKRRKRFFFKECAISRWNRYNPEEWWEDVDEGEQLVLIRDYNNKHDFNAVAIAFAGDYEGDPENFDFEYIIGYVPQSDNELIAQLMDQGLHNTFIAELTTKKMNGTMKERLRMTIYVQSDEELEDMEALSCNTFAVKVNKDDFKGISNELENLGSVEFQWGGFPISLKDLPQKNDEVIFLCPAGRKTRLYRMKVMARGEYEAAKFLDVEPVDLMFDDDTTIFILTNIQGPLSCKNKDLEFLDFQQIPTSEPEGRLSPDIKEHFKQLFDCE
;
A
#
# COMPACT_ATOMS: atom_id res chain seq x y z
N MET A 1 16.02 -4.93 -23.07
CA MET A 1 16.52 -6.18 -22.46
C MET A 1 17.28 -6.98 -23.50
N ASN A 2 18.53 -7.38 -23.24
CA ASN A 2 19.28 -8.25 -24.16
C ASN A 2 18.77 -9.70 -24.02
N LYS A 3 18.93 -10.53 -25.06
CA LYS A 3 18.40 -11.92 -25.06
C LYS A 3 18.98 -12.80 -23.93
N ILE A 4 20.20 -12.51 -23.51
CA ILE A 4 20.94 -13.24 -22.46
C ILE A 4 20.31 -12.94 -21.08
N ASP A 5 20.00 -11.68 -20.80
CA ASP A 5 19.37 -11.27 -19.53
C ASP A 5 17.98 -11.89 -19.38
N LYS A 6 17.22 -11.96 -20.47
CA LYS A 6 15.90 -12.61 -20.48
C LYS A 6 15.99 -14.09 -20.13
N SER A 7 16.97 -14.81 -20.67
CA SER A 7 17.13 -16.24 -20.37
C SER A 7 17.52 -16.52 -18.92
N ASN A 8 18.37 -15.68 -18.32
CA ASN A 8 18.81 -15.86 -16.94
C ASN A 8 17.66 -15.60 -15.96
N VAL A 9 16.89 -14.54 -16.20
CA VAL A 9 15.69 -14.22 -15.42
C VAL A 9 14.67 -15.36 -15.50
N ILE A 10 14.41 -15.91 -16.69
CA ILE A 10 13.49 -17.06 -16.86
C ILE A 10 13.96 -18.26 -16.04
N LYS A 11 15.26 -18.61 -16.09
CA LYS A 11 15.81 -19.72 -15.29
C LYS A 11 15.65 -19.47 -13.79
N ALA A 12 15.88 -18.23 -13.32
CA ALA A 12 15.71 -17.88 -11.92
C ALA A 12 14.23 -17.95 -11.48
N ILE A 13 13.30 -17.50 -12.31
CA ILE A 13 11.85 -17.63 -12.08
C ILE A 13 11.46 -19.11 -11.97
N ILE A 14 11.90 -19.92 -12.92
CA ILE A 14 11.64 -21.37 -12.96
C ILE A 14 12.16 -22.06 -11.69
N LYS A 15 13.40 -21.74 -11.29
CA LYS A 15 14.04 -22.25 -10.08
C LYS A 15 13.24 -21.89 -8.82
N GLU A 16 12.71 -20.67 -8.74
CA GLU A 16 11.89 -20.23 -7.61
C GLU A 16 10.54 -20.95 -7.56
N ILE A 17 9.85 -21.10 -8.70
CA ILE A 17 8.60 -21.87 -8.78
C ILE A 17 8.83 -23.31 -8.33
N ALA A 18 9.90 -23.95 -8.80
CA ALA A 18 10.24 -25.31 -8.40
C ALA A 18 10.49 -25.41 -6.88
N LYS A 19 11.18 -24.42 -6.29
CA LYS A 19 11.42 -24.33 -4.85
C LYS A 19 10.10 -24.18 -4.07
N GLN A 20 9.23 -23.24 -4.49
CA GLN A 20 7.98 -22.91 -3.80
C GLN A 20 6.99 -24.09 -3.80
N TYR A 21 6.85 -24.77 -4.93
CA TYR A 21 5.89 -25.87 -5.12
C TYR A 21 6.53 -27.26 -4.96
N LYS A 22 7.77 -27.33 -4.47
CA LYS A 22 8.54 -28.57 -4.22
C LYS A 22 8.58 -29.49 -5.44
N LEU A 23 8.81 -28.91 -6.61
CA LEU A 23 8.87 -29.61 -7.88
C LEU A 23 10.29 -30.10 -8.16
N SER A 24 10.40 -31.15 -8.95
CA SER A 24 11.70 -31.62 -9.42
C SER A 24 12.18 -30.73 -10.56
N TYR A 25 13.26 -30.00 -10.32
CA TYR A 25 13.93 -29.18 -11.34
C TYR A 25 15.44 -29.46 -11.34
N GLN A 26 15.96 -29.83 -12.50
CA GLN A 26 17.39 -29.90 -12.76
C GLN A 26 17.71 -28.89 -13.85
N PRO A 27 18.40 -27.78 -13.55
CA PRO A 27 18.76 -26.80 -14.56
C PRO A 27 19.67 -27.45 -15.59
N THR A 28 19.27 -27.36 -16.85
CA THR A 28 20.10 -27.85 -17.96
C THR A 28 21.12 -26.78 -18.31
N ASP A 29 22.36 -26.91 -17.85
CA ASP A 29 23.43 -25.98 -18.21
C ASP A 29 23.75 -26.10 -19.72
N CYS A 30 23.57 -25.02 -20.48
CA CYS A 30 24.06 -24.97 -21.86
C CYS A 30 25.49 -24.47 -21.85
N THR A 31 26.41 -25.28 -22.37
CA THR A 31 27.83 -24.93 -22.60
C THR A 31 28.04 -24.14 -23.89
N CYS A 32 27.01 -23.45 -24.37
CA CYS A 32 26.99 -22.83 -25.70
C CYS A 32 27.23 -21.31 -25.62
N ASP A 33 28.28 -20.82 -26.30
CA ASP A 33 28.70 -19.41 -26.31
C ASP A 33 27.61 -18.45 -26.86
N ASP A 34 27.48 -17.32 -26.15
CA ASP A 34 26.88 -15.98 -26.39
C ASP A 34 25.74 -15.71 -27.39
N ASN A 35 25.23 -16.65 -28.19
CA ASN A 35 24.10 -16.37 -29.08
C ASN A 35 23.34 -17.62 -29.56
N CYS A 36 22.90 -18.49 -28.64
CA CYS A 36 22.27 -19.75 -29.02
C CYS A 36 20.75 -19.73 -28.89
N SER A 37 20.03 -19.89 -30.01
CA SER A 37 18.58 -20.12 -30.07
C SER A 37 18.11 -21.41 -29.39
N GLU A 38 19.04 -22.34 -29.09
CA GLU A 38 18.74 -23.54 -28.31
C GLU A 38 18.45 -23.26 -26.84
N VAL A 39 18.93 -22.13 -26.29
CA VAL A 39 18.72 -21.79 -24.88
C VAL A 39 17.24 -21.50 -24.59
N THR A 40 16.56 -20.78 -25.49
CA THR A 40 15.12 -20.53 -25.43
C THR A 40 14.32 -21.83 -25.54
N VAL A 41 14.65 -22.70 -26.49
CA VAL A 41 13.96 -24.00 -26.67
C VAL A 41 14.13 -24.91 -25.45
N LYS A 42 15.30 -24.89 -24.80
CA LYS A 42 15.56 -25.66 -23.57
C LYS A 42 14.82 -25.08 -22.36
N ALA A 43 14.78 -23.76 -22.20
CA ALA A 43 13.99 -23.11 -21.15
C ALA A 43 12.48 -23.38 -21.30
N ASP A 44 11.98 -23.40 -22.54
CA ASP A 44 10.59 -23.74 -22.85
C ASP A 44 10.28 -25.20 -22.47
N ASN A 45 11.22 -26.13 -22.72
CA ASN A 45 11.07 -27.53 -22.32
C ASN A 45 11.10 -27.74 -20.79
N ASP A 46 11.99 -27.03 -20.10
CA ASP A 46 12.04 -27.02 -18.63
C ASP A 46 10.73 -26.51 -18.03
N TRP A 47 10.17 -25.44 -18.61
CA TRP A 47 8.88 -24.89 -18.20
C TRP A 47 7.72 -25.85 -18.46
N ASN A 48 7.65 -26.47 -19.64
CA ASN A 48 6.61 -27.46 -19.96
C ASN A 48 6.63 -28.65 -18.97
N THR A 49 7.81 -29.09 -18.58
CA THR A 49 7.99 -30.18 -17.60
C THR A 49 7.46 -29.79 -16.21
N LEU A 50 7.68 -28.55 -15.79
CA LEU A 50 7.15 -28.03 -14.52
C LEU A 50 5.64 -27.78 -14.57
N GLN A 51 5.13 -27.29 -15.70
CA GLN A 51 3.69 -27.12 -15.95
C GLN A 51 2.92 -28.44 -15.81
N GLU A 52 3.47 -29.55 -16.29
CA GLU A 52 2.86 -30.87 -16.07
C GLU A 52 2.85 -31.26 -14.58
N GLN A 53 3.93 -30.98 -13.85
CA GLN A 53 4.00 -31.27 -12.41
C GLN A 53 3.01 -30.41 -11.62
N LEU A 54 2.88 -29.12 -11.94
CA LEU A 54 1.90 -28.20 -11.36
C LEU A 54 0.47 -28.68 -11.61
N LYS A 55 0.13 -29.06 -12.85
CA LYS A 55 -1.19 -29.62 -13.19
C LYS A 55 -1.53 -30.88 -12.41
N ARG A 56 -0.55 -31.77 -12.20
CA ARG A 56 -0.73 -32.97 -11.36
C ARG A 56 -1.01 -32.64 -9.89
N GLN A 57 -0.54 -31.49 -9.42
CA GLN A 57 -0.84 -30.97 -8.07
C GLN A 57 -2.13 -30.12 -8.03
N GLY A 58 -2.83 -29.95 -9.15
CA GLY A 58 -4.04 -29.13 -9.23
C GLY A 58 -3.75 -27.63 -9.23
N ILE A 59 -2.55 -27.22 -9.67
CA ILE A 59 -2.17 -25.82 -9.82
C ILE A 59 -2.16 -25.48 -11.31
N ASP A 60 -3.11 -24.65 -11.70
CA ASP A 60 -3.39 -24.27 -13.09
C ASP A 60 -2.91 -22.85 -13.42
N HIS A 61 -2.65 -22.01 -12.43
CA HIS A 61 -2.13 -20.65 -12.57
C HIS A 61 -1.19 -20.28 -11.41
N ILE A 62 -0.25 -19.37 -11.67
CA ILE A 62 0.66 -18.78 -10.66
C ILE A 62 0.60 -17.27 -10.85
N ASP A 63 -0.21 -16.58 -10.05
CA ASP A 63 -0.56 -15.17 -10.32
C ASP A 63 0.65 -14.23 -10.34
N TRP A 64 1.58 -14.40 -9.39
CA TRP A 64 2.77 -13.56 -9.31
C TRP A 64 3.66 -13.72 -10.55
N TYR A 65 3.74 -14.93 -11.11
CA TYR A 65 4.53 -15.24 -12.30
C TYR A 65 3.96 -14.55 -13.52
N GLU A 66 2.65 -14.67 -13.74
CA GLU A 66 1.96 -14.03 -14.86
C GLU A 66 2.11 -12.52 -14.82
N ASN A 67 2.00 -11.93 -13.62
CA ASN A 67 2.15 -10.50 -13.43
C ASN A 67 3.59 -10.01 -13.69
N ILE A 68 4.61 -10.73 -13.20
CA ILE A 68 6.01 -10.40 -13.51
C ILE A 68 6.26 -10.48 -15.02
N TRP A 69 5.71 -11.49 -15.70
CA TRP A 69 5.87 -11.64 -17.15
C TRP A 69 5.27 -10.46 -17.93
N LYS A 70 4.06 -10.04 -17.59
CA LYS A 70 3.43 -8.85 -18.17
C LYS A 70 4.32 -7.62 -18.01
N GLN A 71 4.89 -7.41 -16.82
CA GLN A 71 5.75 -6.26 -16.53
C GLN A 71 7.11 -6.34 -17.25
N LEU A 72 7.70 -7.53 -17.38
CA LEU A 72 8.94 -7.75 -18.15
C LEU A 72 8.76 -7.49 -19.66
N GLU A 73 7.55 -7.65 -20.20
CA GLU A 73 7.25 -7.31 -21.58
C GLU A 73 7.14 -5.79 -21.80
N ASN A 74 6.90 -5.01 -20.74
CA ASN A 74 6.77 -3.56 -20.81
C ASN A 74 7.40 -2.84 -19.59
N PRO A 75 8.73 -2.89 -19.41
CA PRO A 75 9.42 -2.41 -18.21
C PRO A 75 9.44 -0.87 -18.06
N GLY A 76 8.90 -0.13 -19.04
CA GLY A 76 8.97 1.33 -19.12
C GLY A 76 7.82 2.09 -18.47
N LYS A 77 6.83 1.43 -17.85
CA LYS A 77 5.83 2.12 -17.04
C LYS A 77 6.46 2.51 -15.70
N THR A 78 6.92 3.76 -15.63
CA THR A 78 7.34 4.43 -14.41
C THR A 78 6.33 4.23 -13.29
N VAL A 79 6.84 3.74 -12.17
CA VAL A 79 6.39 3.91 -10.78
C VAL A 79 5.35 5.01 -10.62
N LEU A 80 4.12 4.62 -10.28
CA LEU A 80 3.12 5.55 -9.80
C LEU A 80 2.94 5.25 -8.31
N LYS A 81 3.21 6.26 -7.48
CA LYS A 81 2.88 6.26 -6.04
C LYS A 81 1.44 5.78 -5.88
N ASP A 82 1.20 4.87 -4.93
CA ASP A 82 -0.16 4.48 -4.55
C ASP A 82 -0.90 5.76 -4.18
N THR A 83 -1.80 6.22 -5.04
CA THR A 83 -2.80 7.21 -4.63
C THR A 83 -3.86 6.47 -3.83
N PRO A 84 -4.55 7.12 -2.88
CA PRO A 84 -5.43 6.43 -1.92
C PRO A 84 -6.59 5.62 -2.56
N PHE A 85 -6.82 5.76 -3.88
CA PHE A 85 -7.91 5.16 -4.68
C PHE A 85 -7.47 4.05 -5.61
N LYS A 86 -6.17 3.90 -5.84
CA LYS A 86 -5.62 2.97 -6.81
C LYS A 86 -5.07 1.77 -6.05
N ARG A 87 -5.97 0.90 -5.60
CA ARG A 87 -5.56 -0.38 -5.03
C ARG A 87 -5.09 -1.28 -6.16
N ARG A 88 -3.82 -1.65 -6.16
CA ARG A 88 -3.30 -2.69 -7.05
C ARG A 88 -3.44 -4.05 -6.39
N LYS A 89 -3.73 -5.08 -7.20
CA LYS A 89 -3.68 -6.46 -6.71
C LYS A 89 -2.27 -6.78 -6.22
N ARG A 90 -2.18 -7.49 -5.09
CA ARG A 90 -0.94 -7.97 -4.50
C ARG A 90 -0.97 -9.49 -4.57
N PHE A 91 0.05 -10.08 -5.17
CA PHE A 91 0.17 -11.53 -5.30
C PHE A 91 1.27 -12.02 -4.37
N PHE A 92 0.95 -13.01 -3.54
CA PHE A 92 1.95 -13.62 -2.66
C PHE A 92 3.12 -14.14 -3.49
N PHE A 93 4.32 -13.65 -3.19
CA PHE A 93 5.53 -14.08 -3.86
C PHE A 93 6.35 -14.98 -2.94
N LYS A 94 6.75 -14.47 -1.77
CA LYS A 94 7.62 -15.21 -0.86
C LYS A 94 7.47 -14.75 0.58
N GLU A 95 7.59 -15.68 1.51
CA GLU A 95 7.81 -15.37 2.93
C GLU A 95 9.25 -15.72 3.31
N CYS A 96 9.94 -14.81 4.00
CA CYS A 96 11.31 -15.04 4.47
C CYS A 96 11.64 -14.29 5.76
N ALA A 97 12.75 -14.68 6.39
CA ALA A 97 13.28 -13.95 7.55
C ALA A 97 13.99 -12.67 7.09
N ILE A 98 13.94 -11.62 7.91
CA ILE A 98 14.83 -10.47 7.72
C ILE A 98 16.23 -10.89 8.20
N SER A 99 17.25 -10.74 7.37
CA SER A 99 18.63 -11.11 7.72
C SER A 99 19.39 -9.94 8.30
N ARG A 100 20.27 -10.23 9.26
CA ARG A 100 21.21 -9.28 9.86
C ARG A 100 20.56 -8.08 10.58
N TRP A 101 19.27 -8.12 10.89
CA TRP A 101 18.58 -7.02 11.57
C TRP A 101 19.18 -6.63 12.91
N ASN A 102 19.82 -7.58 13.61
CA ASN A 102 20.55 -7.31 14.84
C ASN A 102 21.83 -6.46 14.67
N ARG A 103 22.24 -6.14 13.44
CA ARG A 103 23.39 -5.28 13.15
C ARG A 103 23.01 -3.83 12.85
N TYR A 104 21.71 -3.55 12.79
CA TYR A 104 21.15 -2.25 12.41
C TYR A 104 20.27 -1.72 13.53
N ASN A 105 20.92 -1.50 14.68
CA ASN A 105 20.37 -0.90 15.90
C ASN A 105 18.88 -1.21 16.17
N PRO A 106 18.51 -2.49 16.38
CA PRO A 106 17.12 -2.85 16.61
C PRO A 106 16.50 -2.13 17.81
N GLU A 107 17.31 -1.71 18.78
CA GLU A 107 16.85 -0.93 19.94
C GLU A 107 16.19 0.41 19.54
N GLU A 108 16.49 0.95 18.36
CA GLU A 108 15.96 2.24 17.89
C GLU A 108 14.56 2.14 17.28
N TRP A 109 14.15 0.97 16.77
CA TRP A 109 12.86 0.79 16.07
C TRP A 109 12.02 -0.37 16.59
N TRP A 110 12.58 -1.27 17.40
CA TRP A 110 11.90 -2.51 17.79
C TRP A 110 10.64 -2.27 18.62
N GLU A 111 10.56 -1.22 19.45
CA GLU A 111 9.35 -0.96 20.24
C GLU A 111 8.25 -0.24 19.44
N ASP A 112 8.61 0.48 18.38
CA ASP A 112 7.69 1.34 17.63
C ASP A 112 7.02 0.66 16.43
N VAL A 113 7.44 -0.57 16.11
CA VAL A 113 7.05 -1.29 14.90
C VAL A 113 6.25 -2.53 15.24
N ASP A 114 5.09 -2.72 14.62
CA ASP A 114 4.24 -3.88 14.81
C ASP A 114 4.10 -4.75 13.54
N GLU A 115 3.57 -5.96 13.72
CA GLU A 115 3.18 -6.80 12.59
C GLU A 115 2.16 -6.06 11.70
N GLY A 116 2.34 -6.09 10.39
CA GLY A 116 1.60 -5.32 9.40
C GLY A 116 2.33 -4.08 8.88
N GLU A 117 3.45 -3.68 9.50
CA GLU A 117 4.24 -2.52 9.05
C GLU A 117 4.75 -2.68 7.61
N GLN A 118 4.69 -1.61 6.83
CA GLN A 118 5.07 -1.64 5.42
C GLN A 118 6.58 -1.50 5.25
N LEU A 119 7.13 -2.36 4.40
CA LEU A 119 8.56 -2.45 4.12
C LEU A 119 8.82 -2.23 2.63
N VAL A 120 9.97 -1.62 2.33
CA VAL A 120 10.47 -1.45 0.97
C VAL A 120 11.71 -2.30 0.76
N LEU A 121 11.87 -2.80 -0.47
CA LEU A 121 13.05 -3.54 -0.91
C LEU A 121 13.93 -2.63 -1.76
N ILE A 122 15.20 -2.52 -1.40
CA ILE A 122 16.14 -1.59 -2.03
C ILE A 122 17.34 -2.37 -2.55
N ARG A 123 17.66 -2.20 -3.82
CA ARG A 123 18.77 -2.90 -4.46
C ARG A 123 20.10 -2.27 -4.03
N ASP A 124 20.94 -3.02 -3.31
CA ASP A 124 22.26 -2.57 -2.83
C ASP A 124 23.36 -3.00 -3.82
N TYR A 125 23.63 -2.16 -4.82
CA TYR A 125 24.66 -2.40 -5.84
C TYR A 125 26.10 -2.38 -5.30
N ASN A 126 26.31 -1.72 -4.16
CA ASN A 126 27.63 -1.46 -3.60
C ASN A 126 28.00 -2.44 -2.47
N ASN A 127 27.16 -3.45 -2.23
CA ASN A 127 27.41 -4.43 -1.19
C ASN A 127 28.67 -5.26 -1.46
N LYS A 128 29.64 -5.19 -0.56
CA LYS A 128 30.95 -5.87 -0.71
C LYS A 128 30.89 -7.37 -0.48
N HIS A 129 29.79 -7.89 0.06
CA HIS A 129 29.69 -9.28 0.53
C HIS A 129 28.75 -10.13 -0.31
N ASP A 130 27.73 -9.52 -0.92
CA ASP A 130 26.73 -10.21 -1.71
C ASP A 130 26.31 -9.36 -2.91
N PHE A 131 26.62 -9.83 -4.11
CA PHE A 131 26.30 -9.12 -5.34
C PHE A 131 24.78 -9.03 -5.59
N ASN A 132 23.97 -9.91 -4.96
CA ASN A 132 22.51 -9.90 -5.04
C ASN A 132 21.87 -9.22 -3.82
N ALA A 133 22.62 -8.39 -3.08
CA ALA A 133 22.11 -7.76 -1.88
C ALA A 133 20.85 -6.91 -2.17
N VAL A 134 19.80 -7.21 -1.42
CA VAL A 134 18.54 -6.45 -1.37
C VAL A 134 18.32 -6.06 0.08
N ALA A 135 18.48 -4.77 0.35
CA ALA A 135 18.25 -4.16 1.65
C ALA A 135 16.75 -3.98 1.91
N ILE A 136 16.41 -3.85 3.19
CA ILE A 136 15.04 -3.68 3.68
C ILE A 136 15.02 -2.46 4.58
N ALA A 137 14.05 -1.58 4.36
CA ALA A 137 13.78 -0.40 5.20
C ALA A 137 12.27 -0.23 5.41
N PHE A 138 11.87 0.61 6.36
CA PHE A 138 10.47 1.00 6.50
C PHE A 138 10.05 1.90 5.35
N ALA A 139 8.80 1.76 4.90
CA ALA A 139 8.30 2.56 3.79
C ALA A 139 8.30 4.06 4.09
N GLY A 140 8.13 4.46 5.37
CA GLY A 140 8.19 5.85 5.80
C GLY A 140 9.56 6.52 5.63
N ASP A 141 10.64 5.73 5.64
CA ASP A 141 12.03 6.21 5.53
C ASP A 141 12.55 6.21 4.09
N TYR A 142 11.69 5.88 3.11
CA TYR A 142 12.08 5.74 1.71
C TYR A 142 11.34 6.71 0.80
N GLU A 143 12.07 7.64 0.19
CA GLU A 143 11.50 8.68 -0.68
C GLU A 143 11.21 8.20 -2.12
N GLY A 144 11.50 6.94 -2.45
CA GLY A 144 11.25 6.35 -3.76
C GLY A 144 12.46 6.33 -4.70
N ASP A 145 13.63 6.78 -4.24
CA ASP A 145 14.87 6.79 -5.01
C ASP A 145 15.93 5.85 -4.38
N PRO A 146 16.23 4.70 -5.01
CA PRO A 146 17.19 3.75 -4.46
C PRO A 146 18.65 4.19 -4.63
N GLU A 147 18.96 5.11 -5.56
CA GLU A 147 20.35 5.57 -5.78
C GLU A 147 20.80 6.57 -4.71
N ASN A 148 19.87 7.36 -4.20
CA ASN A 148 20.11 8.37 -3.17
C ASN A 148 19.69 7.93 -1.75
N PHE A 149 19.32 6.65 -1.59
CA PHE A 149 18.90 6.13 -0.30
C PHE A 149 20.06 6.05 0.70
N ASP A 150 19.82 6.53 1.92
CA ASP A 150 20.76 6.42 3.02
C ASP A 150 20.66 5.04 3.70
N PHE A 151 21.66 4.20 3.44
CA PHE A 151 21.72 2.84 3.95
C PHE A 151 21.93 2.73 5.46
N GLU A 152 22.04 3.85 6.19
CA GLU A 152 21.96 3.85 7.66
C GLU A 152 20.55 3.49 8.17
N TYR A 153 19.50 3.75 7.37
CA TYR A 153 18.09 3.48 7.74
C TYR A 153 17.60 2.06 7.44
N ILE A 154 18.49 1.14 7.00
CA ILE A 154 18.07 -0.23 6.73
C ILE A 154 17.85 -0.99 8.03
N ILE A 155 16.80 -1.81 8.07
CA ILE A 155 16.55 -2.72 9.18
C ILE A 155 17.15 -4.11 8.92
N GLY A 156 17.65 -4.38 7.72
CA GLY A 156 18.28 -5.66 7.37
C GLY A 156 18.31 -5.93 5.87
N TYR A 157 18.47 -7.20 5.52
CA TYR A 157 18.55 -7.67 4.13
C TYR A 157 17.66 -8.88 3.88
N VAL A 158 17.24 -9.07 2.64
CA VAL A 158 16.70 -10.35 2.17
C VAL A 158 17.79 -11.42 2.34
N PRO A 159 17.47 -12.62 2.85
CA PRO A 159 18.45 -13.69 2.97
C PRO A 159 19.10 -14.04 1.63
N GLN A 160 20.39 -14.36 1.65
CA GLN A 160 21.13 -14.78 0.44
C GLN A 160 20.52 -16.03 -0.23
N SER A 161 19.81 -16.87 0.52
CA SER A 161 19.08 -18.02 -0.02
C SER A 161 17.86 -17.65 -0.87
N ASP A 162 17.47 -16.37 -0.86
CA ASP A 162 16.18 -15.89 -1.35
C ASP A 162 16.24 -14.61 -2.20
N ASN A 163 17.39 -13.94 -2.26
CA ASN A 163 17.56 -12.62 -2.89
C ASN A 163 17.88 -12.66 -4.40
N GLU A 164 18.38 -13.78 -4.93
CA GLU A 164 18.87 -13.89 -6.31
C GLU A 164 17.84 -13.45 -7.36
N LEU A 165 16.63 -14.02 -7.31
CA LEU A 165 15.57 -13.68 -8.29
C LEU A 165 15.09 -12.23 -8.13
N ILE A 166 14.98 -11.75 -6.88
CA ILE A 166 14.53 -10.38 -6.59
C ILE A 166 15.54 -9.40 -7.18
N ALA A 167 16.83 -9.57 -6.87
CA ALA A 167 17.90 -8.72 -7.38
C ALA A 167 17.92 -8.70 -8.92
N GLN A 168 17.82 -9.86 -9.57
CA GLN A 168 17.79 -9.94 -11.03
C GLN A 168 16.60 -9.20 -11.64
N LEU A 169 15.42 -9.29 -11.03
CA LEU A 169 14.23 -8.57 -11.49
C LEU A 169 14.35 -7.06 -11.28
N MET A 170 14.90 -6.62 -10.14
CA MET A 170 15.20 -5.20 -9.89
C MET A 170 16.21 -4.66 -10.92
N ASP A 171 17.24 -5.45 -11.27
CA ASP A 171 18.24 -5.12 -12.28
C ASP A 171 17.64 -5.04 -13.70
N GLN A 172 16.47 -5.66 -13.95
CA GLN A 172 15.69 -5.49 -15.19
C GLN A 172 14.70 -4.30 -15.13
N GLY A 173 14.75 -3.49 -14.09
CA GLY A 173 13.90 -2.31 -13.94
C GLY A 173 12.60 -2.56 -13.14
N LEU A 174 12.39 -3.75 -12.58
CA LEU A 174 11.21 -4.06 -11.74
C LEU A 174 11.44 -3.72 -10.25
N HIS A 175 12.18 -2.64 -9.99
CA HIS A 175 12.55 -2.22 -8.63
C HIS A 175 11.33 -1.84 -7.76
N ASN A 176 10.25 -1.36 -8.38
CA ASN A 176 9.01 -0.99 -7.69
C ASN A 176 7.88 -2.03 -7.79
N THR A 177 8.16 -3.21 -8.34
CA THR A 177 7.18 -4.30 -8.41
C THR A 177 6.98 -4.98 -7.06
N PHE A 178 8.01 -4.98 -6.22
CA PHE A 178 8.00 -5.67 -4.95
C PHE A 178 7.59 -4.74 -3.81
N ILE A 179 6.65 -5.21 -3.02
CA ILE A 179 6.29 -4.61 -1.73
C ILE A 179 6.44 -5.68 -0.66
N ALA A 180 6.72 -5.28 0.57
CA ALA A 180 6.82 -6.22 1.67
C ALA A 180 6.08 -5.69 2.90
N GLU A 181 5.68 -6.62 3.76
CA GLU A 181 5.08 -6.31 5.06
C GLU A 181 5.75 -7.15 6.13
N LEU A 182 5.89 -6.58 7.33
CA LEU A 182 6.37 -7.32 8.49
C LEU A 182 5.29 -8.29 8.98
N THR A 183 5.55 -9.59 8.96
CA THR A 183 4.54 -10.62 9.33
C THR A 183 4.84 -11.36 10.61
N THR A 184 6.03 -11.22 11.18
CA THR A 184 6.34 -11.80 12.47
C THR A 184 7.33 -10.94 13.22
N LYS A 185 6.99 -10.60 14.47
CA LYS A 185 7.89 -9.98 15.45
C LYS A 185 7.79 -10.73 16.78
N LYS A 186 8.84 -11.46 17.14
CA LYS A 186 8.89 -12.26 18.38
C LYS A 186 10.14 -11.96 19.19
N MET A 187 9.95 -11.82 20.50
CA MET A 187 11.04 -11.62 21.46
C MET A 187 11.94 -12.85 21.57
N ASN A 188 11.36 -14.05 21.45
CA ASN A 188 12.04 -15.32 21.68
C ASN A 188 12.10 -16.16 20.39
N GLY A 189 13.10 -17.04 20.31
CA GLY A 189 13.32 -17.94 19.17
C GLY A 189 14.67 -17.69 18.48
N THR A 190 14.93 -18.42 17.41
CA THR A 190 16.10 -18.19 16.56
C THR A 190 15.97 -16.88 15.79
N MET A 191 17.11 -16.30 15.36
CA MET A 191 17.11 -15.04 14.59
C MET A 191 16.19 -15.05 13.36
N LYS A 192 16.02 -16.22 12.73
CA LYS A 192 15.15 -16.41 11.55
C LYS A 192 13.66 -16.52 11.88
N GLU A 193 13.32 -16.79 13.12
CA GLU A 193 11.94 -16.92 13.60
C GLU A 193 11.43 -15.62 14.23
N ARG A 194 12.36 -14.77 14.70
CA ARG A 194 12.05 -13.56 15.45
C ARG A 194 11.55 -12.42 14.59
N LEU A 195 12.04 -12.30 13.35
CA LEU A 195 11.67 -11.22 12.44
C LEU A 195 11.48 -11.77 11.02
N ARG A 196 10.24 -11.76 10.54
CA ARG A 196 9.88 -12.28 9.22
C ARG A 196 9.01 -11.30 8.47
N MET A 197 9.08 -11.38 7.15
CA MET A 197 8.29 -10.57 6.24
C MET A 197 7.70 -11.41 5.12
N THR A 198 6.59 -10.94 4.58
CA THR A 198 6.02 -11.43 3.33
C THR A 198 6.26 -10.41 2.24
N ILE A 199 6.81 -10.89 1.12
CA ILE A 199 7.04 -10.14 -0.10
C ILE A 199 5.92 -10.47 -1.07
N TYR A 200 5.35 -9.43 -1.68
CA TYR A 200 4.32 -9.51 -2.70
C TYR A 200 4.83 -8.91 -4.00
N VAL A 201 4.28 -9.41 -5.10
CA VAL A 201 4.34 -8.78 -6.41
C VAL A 201 3.08 -7.92 -6.57
N GLN A 202 3.27 -6.61 -6.73
CA GLN A 202 2.19 -5.68 -6.99
C GLN A 202 1.89 -5.63 -8.50
N SER A 203 0.60 -5.65 -8.84
CA SER A 203 0.16 -5.56 -10.23
C SER A 203 0.35 -4.16 -10.82
N ASP A 204 0.66 -4.09 -12.11
CA ASP A 204 0.66 -2.83 -12.87
C ASP A 204 -0.76 -2.44 -13.32
N GLU A 205 -1.71 -3.38 -13.24
CA GLU A 205 -3.13 -3.12 -13.38
C GLU A 205 -3.62 -2.39 -12.14
N GLU A 206 -3.81 -1.08 -12.29
CA GLU A 206 -4.59 -0.28 -11.36
C GLU A 206 -6.01 -0.85 -11.40
N LEU A 207 -6.46 -1.45 -10.30
CA LEU A 207 -7.89 -1.54 -10.11
C LEU A 207 -8.32 -0.10 -9.84
N GLU A 208 -8.90 0.53 -10.86
CA GLU A 208 -9.98 1.48 -10.60
C GLU A 208 -11.01 0.65 -9.84
N ASP A 209 -10.97 0.75 -8.51
CA ASP A 209 -12.00 0.18 -7.67
C ASP A 209 -13.24 1.02 -7.95
N MET A 210 -13.92 0.70 -9.07
CA MET A 210 -15.07 1.45 -9.59
C MET A 210 -16.16 1.56 -8.52
N GLU A 211 -16.22 0.59 -7.60
CA GLU A 211 -17.08 0.63 -6.42
C GLU A 211 -16.56 1.64 -5.37
N ALA A 212 -15.26 1.70 -5.06
CA ALA A 212 -14.69 2.73 -4.19
C ALA A 212 -14.71 4.15 -4.80
N LEU A 213 -14.54 4.29 -6.12
CA LEU A 213 -14.72 5.55 -6.86
C LEU A 213 -16.19 6.00 -6.87
N SER A 214 -17.13 5.05 -6.85
CA SER A 214 -18.56 5.34 -6.62
C SER A 214 -18.89 5.61 -5.15
N CYS A 215 -17.97 5.31 -4.23
CA CYS A 215 -18.17 5.53 -2.82
C CYS A 215 -18.02 7.02 -2.50
N ASN A 216 -19.15 7.65 -2.21
CA ASN A 216 -19.24 9.06 -1.86
C ASN A 216 -19.07 9.31 -0.35
N THR A 217 -18.33 8.46 0.38
CA THR A 217 -18.22 8.56 1.85
C THR A 217 -16.75 8.58 2.28
N PHE A 218 -16.42 9.53 3.15
CA PHE A 218 -15.11 9.74 3.75
C PHE A 218 -15.20 9.62 5.27
N ALA A 219 -14.06 9.55 5.96
CA ALA A 219 -14.00 9.61 7.41
C ALA A 219 -12.81 10.45 7.90
N VAL A 220 -12.99 11.09 9.04
CA VAL A 220 -11.93 11.85 9.73
C VAL A 220 -12.08 11.70 11.24
N LYS A 221 -10.97 11.50 11.93
CA LYS A 221 -10.88 11.51 13.40
C LYS A 221 -10.65 12.95 13.86
N VAL A 222 -11.45 13.39 14.82
CA VAL A 222 -11.33 14.71 15.43
C VAL A 222 -11.16 14.61 16.94
N ASN A 223 -10.50 15.60 17.53
CA ASN A 223 -10.34 15.66 18.97
C ASN A 223 -11.65 16.13 19.66
N LYS A 224 -11.67 16.13 20.99
CA LYS A 224 -12.87 16.49 21.77
C LYS A 224 -13.26 17.96 21.66
N ASP A 225 -12.27 18.85 21.51
CA ASP A 225 -12.48 20.29 21.43
C ASP A 225 -13.03 20.66 20.05
N ASP A 226 -12.45 20.10 18.98
CA ASP A 226 -12.96 20.22 17.61
C ASP A 226 -14.39 19.68 17.51
N PHE A 227 -14.64 18.48 18.04
CA PHE A 227 -15.99 17.89 18.04
C PHE A 227 -17.01 18.78 18.76
N LYS A 228 -16.60 19.44 19.85
CA LYS A 228 -17.46 20.39 20.58
C LYS A 228 -17.71 21.66 19.74
N GLY A 229 -16.70 22.17 19.05
CA GLY A 229 -16.84 23.27 18.09
C GLY A 229 -17.85 22.93 17.00
N ILE A 230 -17.66 21.78 16.35
CA ILE A 230 -18.58 21.23 15.34
C ILE A 230 -20.01 21.14 15.89
N SER A 231 -20.22 20.56 17.08
CA SER A 231 -21.55 20.48 17.69
C SER A 231 -22.19 21.86 17.89
N ASN A 232 -21.44 22.84 18.40
CA ASN A 232 -21.96 24.18 18.65
C ASN A 232 -22.34 24.91 17.35
N GLU A 233 -21.52 24.80 16.31
CA GLU A 233 -21.82 25.42 15.01
C GLU A 233 -23.02 24.77 14.34
N LEU A 234 -23.12 23.44 14.38
CA LEU A 234 -24.31 22.73 13.89
C LEU A 234 -25.59 23.15 14.62
N GLU A 235 -25.54 23.34 15.95
CA GLU A 235 -26.70 23.77 16.73
C GLU A 235 -27.12 25.21 16.42
N ASN A 236 -26.17 26.12 16.20
CA ASN A 236 -26.46 27.55 16.00
C ASN A 236 -26.74 27.93 14.54
N LEU A 237 -26.00 27.32 13.60
CA LEU A 237 -25.97 27.71 12.19
C LEU A 237 -26.54 26.62 11.26
N GLY A 238 -26.70 25.38 11.75
CA GLY A 238 -27.12 24.24 10.93
C GLY A 238 -26.03 23.75 9.95
N SER A 239 -24.86 24.37 9.96
CA SER A 239 -23.71 24.00 9.13
C SER A 239 -22.40 24.38 9.82
N VAL A 240 -21.30 23.79 9.36
CA VAL A 240 -19.94 24.01 9.86
C VAL A 240 -19.02 24.25 8.67
N GLU A 241 -18.11 25.20 8.84
CA GLU A 241 -17.09 25.54 7.85
C GLU A 241 -15.78 24.79 8.15
N PHE A 242 -15.15 24.27 7.11
CA PHE A 242 -13.81 23.67 7.20
C PHE A 242 -12.93 24.18 6.06
N GLN A 243 -11.63 24.33 6.35
CA GLN A 243 -10.59 24.55 5.36
C GLN A 243 -9.73 23.29 5.29
N TRP A 244 -9.77 22.60 4.15
CA TRP A 244 -8.97 21.40 3.89
C TRP A 244 -8.22 21.54 2.57
N GLY A 245 -7.10 20.83 2.43
CA GLY A 245 -6.27 20.91 1.23
C GLY A 245 -4.81 21.25 1.52
N GLY A 246 -4.22 22.06 0.64
CA GLY A 246 -2.79 22.33 0.56
C GLY A 246 -2.24 22.00 -0.83
N PHE A 247 -1.17 22.70 -1.23
CA PHE A 247 -0.63 22.59 -2.58
C PHE A 247 0.14 21.27 -2.81
N PRO A 248 -0.09 20.57 -3.93
CA PRO A 248 -1.14 20.79 -4.93
C PRO A 248 -2.45 20.06 -4.58
N ILE A 249 -3.55 20.81 -4.43
CA ILE A 249 -4.86 20.27 -4.04
C ILE A 249 -5.42 19.25 -5.04
N SER A 250 -4.99 19.30 -6.31
CA SER A 250 -5.37 18.37 -7.37
C SER A 250 -4.85 16.94 -7.16
N LEU A 251 -3.86 16.75 -6.28
CA LEU A 251 -3.35 15.43 -5.93
C LEU A 251 -4.06 14.80 -4.73
N LYS A 252 -4.86 15.58 -3.99
CA LYS A 252 -5.62 15.11 -2.82
C LYS A 252 -7.02 14.68 -3.23
N ASP A 253 -7.49 13.54 -2.73
CA ASP A 253 -8.91 13.21 -2.84
C ASP A 253 -9.64 13.64 -1.60
N LEU A 254 -10.19 14.85 -1.73
CA LEU A 254 -11.07 15.45 -0.74
C LEU A 254 -12.52 15.33 -1.20
N PRO A 255 -13.48 15.37 -0.26
CA PRO A 255 -14.90 15.25 -0.55
C PRO A 255 -15.39 16.20 -1.65
N GLN A 256 -16.32 15.76 -2.47
CA GLN A 256 -17.03 16.60 -3.42
C GLN A 256 -18.38 17.05 -2.86
N LYS A 257 -19.03 18.00 -3.51
CA LYS A 257 -20.40 18.38 -3.18
C LYS A 257 -21.32 17.15 -3.22
N ASN A 258 -22.13 16.97 -2.19
CA ASN A 258 -22.98 15.81 -1.92
C ASN A 258 -22.28 14.54 -1.41
N ASP A 259 -20.97 14.53 -1.28
CA ASP A 259 -20.29 13.46 -0.57
C ASP A 259 -20.60 13.57 0.94
N GLU A 260 -20.43 12.45 1.62
CA GLU A 260 -20.65 12.30 3.06
C GLU A 260 -19.31 12.19 3.79
N VAL A 261 -19.24 12.75 4.98
CA VAL A 261 -18.06 12.66 5.85
C VAL A 261 -18.50 12.17 7.22
N ILE A 262 -17.86 11.10 7.68
CA ILE A 262 -18.02 10.55 9.02
C ILE A 262 -16.98 11.17 9.94
N PHE A 263 -17.43 11.93 10.94
CA PHE A 263 -16.55 12.48 11.97
C PHE A 263 -16.52 11.56 13.18
N LEU A 264 -15.33 11.10 13.57
CA LEU A 264 -15.12 10.23 14.72
C LEU A 264 -14.40 10.97 15.83
N CYS A 265 -15.01 11.05 17.01
CA CYS A 265 -14.37 11.55 18.22
C CYS A 265 -14.23 10.43 19.26
N PRO A 266 -13.06 9.78 19.34
CA PRO A 266 -12.78 8.81 20.40
C PRO A 266 -12.87 9.46 21.79
N ALA A 267 -13.66 8.88 22.69
CA ALA A 267 -13.90 9.38 24.04
C ALA A 267 -13.86 8.24 25.07
N GLY A 268 -12.66 7.74 25.34
CA GLY A 268 -12.46 6.63 26.27
C GLY A 268 -13.00 5.32 25.69
N ARG A 269 -14.02 4.73 26.31
CA ARG A 269 -14.61 3.44 25.89
C ARG A 269 -15.70 3.55 24.81
N LYS A 270 -16.05 4.78 24.44
CA LYS A 270 -17.05 5.08 23.42
C LYS A 270 -16.47 6.05 22.41
N THR A 271 -17.04 6.03 21.21
CA THR A 271 -16.72 6.99 20.15
C THR A 271 -18.00 7.74 19.78
N ARG A 272 -17.88 9.07 19.66
CA ARG A 272 -18.98 9.92 19.19
C ARG A 272 -18.84 10.10 17.68
N LEU A 273 -19.96 10.00 16.97
CA LEU A 273 -19.99 10.02 15.52
C LEU A 273 -20.96 11.08 15.00
N TYR A 274 -20.55 11.80 13.97
CA TYR A 274 -21.48 12.51 13.08
C TYR A 274 -21.37 11.95 11.67
N ARG A 275 -22.50 11.83 11.00
CA ARG A 275 -22.59 11.64 9.55
C ARG A 275 -23.04 12.97 8.96
N MET A 276 -22.16 13.60 8.19
CA MET A 276 -22.38 14.93 7.63
C MET A 276 -22.35 14.90 6.11
N LYS A 277 -23.00 15.86 5.46
CA LYS A 277 -23.02 16.02 4.01
C LYS A 277 -22.31 17.29 3.60
N VAL A 278 -21.50 17.23 2.55
CA VAL A 278 -20.90 18.41 1.92
C VAL A 278 -21.96 19.16 1.11
N MET A 279 -22.26 20.38 1.55
CA MET A 279 -23.23 21.29 0.92
C MET A 279 -22.57 22.19 -0.13
N ALA A 280 -21.34 22.61 0.14
CA ALA A 280 -20.53 23.43 -0.77
C ALA A 280 -19.06 23.02 -0.70
N ARG A 281 -18.39 23.12 -1.84
CA ARG A 281 -16.93 23.04 -1.97
C ARG A 281 -16.44 24.23 -2.79
N GLY A 282 -15.39 24.88 -2.32
CA GLY A 282 -14.81 26.06 -2.95
C GLY A 282 -15.52 27.35 -2.54
N GLU A 283 -14.79 28.44 -2.70
CA GLU A 283 -15.08 29.77 -2.17
C GLU A 283 -16.35 30.34 -2.79
N TYR A 284 -16.54 30.12 -4.10
CA TYR A 284 -17.74 30.55 -4.84
C TYR A 284 -19.03 29.87 -4.36
N GLU A 285 -18.97 28.60 -3.98
CA GLU A 285 -20.15 27.91 -3.46
C GLU A 285 -20.38 28.25 -1.99
N ALA A 286 -19.31 28.28 -1.19
CA ALA A 286 -19.35 28.60 0.24
C ALA A 286 -19.89 30.02 0.49
N ALA A 287 -19.49 31.00 -0.33
CA ALA A 287 -19.97 32.39 -0.27
C ALA A 287 -21.51 32.51 -0.24
N LYS A 288 -22.21 31.60 -0.93
CA LYS A 288 -23.69 31.59 -0.96
C LYS A 288 -24.32 31.16 0.36
N PHE A 289 -23.59 30.38 1.17
CA PHE A 289 -24.02 29.93 2.49
C PHE A 289 -23.61 30.92 3.58
N LEU A 290 -22.48 31.60 3.40
CA LEU A 290 -21.91 32.54 4.36
C LEU A 290 -22.40 33.99 4.17
N ASP A 291 -23.16 34.28 3.11
CA ASP A 291 -23.66 35.61 2.77
C ASP A 291 -22.54 36.67 2.63
N VAL A 292 -21.44 36.26 2.00
CA VAL A 292 -20.25 37.10 1.73
C VAL A 292 -19.90 37.07 0.24
N GLU A 293 -19.03 37.97 -0.22
CA GLU A 293 -18.53 37.88 -1.60
C GLU A 293 -17.45 36.80 -1.70
N PRO A 294 -17.37 36.04 -2.82
CA PRO A 294 -16.34 35.01 -2.99
C PRO A 294 -14.91 35.52 -2.82
N VAL A 295 -14.66 36.79 -3.13
CA VAL A 295 -13.34 37.42 -3.00
C VAL A 295 -12.89 37.53 -1.54
N ASP A 296 -13.82 37.61 -0.60
CA ASP A 296 -13.53 37.70 0.84
C ASP A 296 -13.10 36.35 1.43
N LEU A 297 -13.33 35.27 0.67
CA LEU A 297 -13.00 33.90 1.03
C LEU A 297 -11.76 33.36 0.30
N MET A 298 -11.16 34.15 -0.60
CA MET A 298 -9.95 33.74 -1.32
C MET A 298 -8.72 33.99 -0.44
N PHE A 299 -8.11 32.92 0.05
CA PHE A 299 -6.87 32.95 0.83
C PHE A 299 -5.70 32.38 0.02
N ASP A 300 -4.50 32.95 0.18
CA ASP A 300 -3.24 32.46 -0.43
C ASP A 300 -2.62 31.32 0.41
N ASP A 301 -3.41 30.34 0.82
CA ASP A 301 -2.96 29.21 1.67
C ASP A 301 -3.08 27.83 1.01
N ASP A 302 -3.40 27.81 -0.29
CA ASP A 302 -3.58 26.60 -1.10
C ASP A 302 -4.62 25.59 -0.55
N THR A 303 -5.46 26.02 0.38
CA THR A 303 -6.60 25.24 0.88
C THR A 303 -7.88 25.55 0.09
N THR A 304 -8.96 24.82 0.37
CA THR A 304 -10.28 25.17 -0.13
C THR A 304 -11.33 25.03 0.96
N ILE A 305 -12.39 25.81 0.85
CA ILE A 305 -13.46 25.87 1.83
C ILE A 305 -14.51 24.77 1.58
N PHE A 306 -14.96 24.14 2.65
CA PHE A 306 -16.05 23.17 2.66
C PHE A 306 -17.12 23.60 3.66
N ILE A 307 -18.38 23.57 3.23
CA ILE A 307 -19.53 23.75 4.13
C ILE A 307 -20.21 22.42 4.28
N LEU A 308 -20.32 21.91 5.50
CA LEU A 308 -20.97 20.64 5.81
C LEU A 308 -22.18 20.85 6.71
N THR A 309 -23.22 20.03 6.52
CA THR A 309 -24.40 19.99 7.40
C THR A 309 -24.59 18.59 7.99
N ASN A 310 -25.28 18.52 9.12
CA ASN A 310 -25.56 17.26 9.80
C ASN A 310 -26.64 16.46 9.04
N ILE A 311 -26.35 15.19 8.70
CA ILE A 311 -27.36 14.21 8.31
C ILE A 311 -27.87 13.52 9.57
N GLN A 312 -26.96 13.03 10.39
CA GLN A 312 -27.28 12.26 11.59
C GLN A 312 -26.16 12.33 12.63
N GLY A 313 -26.57 12.42 13.90
CA GLY A 313 -25.68 12.47 15.06
C GLY A 313 -25.95 13.67 15.97
N PRO A 314 -25.25 13.77 17.12
CA PRO A 314 -24.13 12.91 17.50
C PRO A 314 -24.60 11.54 18.01
N LEU A 315 -24.11 10.47 17.39
CA LEU A 315 -24.30 9.08 17.80
C LEU A 315 -23.20 8.69 18.79
N SER A 316 -23.49 7.81 19.77
CA SER A 316 -22.51 7.35 20.76
C SER A 316 -22.41 5.83 20.79
N CYS A 317 -21.45 5.26 20.05
CA CYS A 317 -21.24 3.81 19.97
C CYS A 317 -20.10 3.34 20.89
N LYS A 318 -20.08 2.04 21.22
CA LYS A 318 -18.95 1.45 21.97
C LYS A 318 -17.81 1.20 20.99
N ASN A 319 -16.57 1.28 21.43
CA ASN A 319 -15.42 1.05 20.54
C ASN A 319 -15.44 -0.35 19.89
N LYS A 320 -15.99 -1.35 20.59
CA LYS A 320 -16.19 -2.71 20.04
C LYS A 320 -17.11 -2.75 18.81
N ASP A 321 -18.03 -1.79 18.69
CA ASP A 321 -18.96 -1.69 17.56
C ASP A 321 -18.25 -1.03 16.36
N LEU A 322 -16.99 -0.59 16.53
CA LEU A 322 -16.10 -0.02 15.52
C LEU A 322 -14.89 -0.90 15.21
N GLU A 323 -14.85 -2.17 15.65
CA GLU A 323 -13.75 -3.10 15.37
C GLU A 323 -13.50 -3.31 13.86
N PHE A 324 -14.51 -3.04 13.02
CA PHE A 324 -14.37 -3.03 11.56
C PHE A 324 -13.39 -1.96 11.03
N LEU A 325 -12.95 -1.03 11.89
CA LEU A 325 -11.98 0.02 11.59
C LEU A 325 -10.56 -0.30 12.09
N ASP A 326 -10.32 -1.42 12.79
CA ASP A 326 -9.05 -1.68 13.49
C ASP A 326 -7.83 -1.78 12.54
N PHE A 327 -8.07 -2.08 11.26
CA PHE A 327 -7.04 -2.14 10.21
C PHE A 327 -7.10 -0.96 9.23
N GLN A 328 -7.92 0.06 9.52
CA GLN A 328 -8.08 1.25 8.70
C GLN A 328 -7.43 2.46 9.35
N GLN A 329 -6.46 3.06 8.65
CA GLN A 329 -5.91 4.33 9.04
C GLN A 329 -6.89 5.45 8.65
N ILE A 330 -7.71 5.86 9.61
CA ILE A 330 -8.57 7.05 9.45
C ILE A 330 -7.74 8.31 9.71
N PRO A 331 -7.68 9.27 8.77
CA PRO A 331 -6.96 10.53 8.93
C PRO A 331 -7.40 11.33 10.16
N THR A 332 -6.49 12.13 10.72
CA THR A 332 -6.76 12.97 11.91
C THR A 332 -6.82 14.47 11.63
N SER A 333 -6.50 14.91 10.41
CA SER A 333 -6.48 16.33 10.01
C SER A 333 -7.63 16.68 9.08
N GLU A 334 -7.77 15.93 7.99
CA GLU A 334 -8.75 16.17 6.93
C GLU A 334 -9.26 14.83 6.36
N PRO A 335 -10.48 14.78 5.81
CA PRO A 335 -11.05 13.56 5.24
C PRO A 335 -10.43 13.26 3.86
N GLU A 336 -9.19 12.76 3.87
CA GLU A 336 -8.52 12.27 2.66
C GLU A 336 -8.66 10.75 2.55
N GLY A 337 -9.12 10.26 1.39
CA GLY A 337 -9.39 8.83 1.22
C GLY A 337 -10.88 8.49 1.37
N ARG A 338 -11.52 8.03 0.28
CA ARG A 338 -12.86 7.43 0.32
C ARG A 338 -12.80 6.10 1.08
N LEU A 339 -13.84 5.85 1.86
CA LEU A 339 -14.06 4.56 2.49
C LEU A 339 -14.38 3.50 1.44
N SER A 340 -14.11 2.24 1.76
CA SER A 340 -14.59 1.14 0.93
C SER A 340 -16.12 0.98 1.05
N PRO A 341 -16.80 0.43 0.03
CA PRO A 341 -18.23 0.15 0.08
C PRO A 341 -18.65 -0.66 1.30
N ASP A 342 -17.85 -1.68 1.68
CA ASP A 342 -18.10 -2.51 2.86
C ASP A 342 -18.15 -1.65 4.13
N ILE A 343 -17.19 -0.76 4.33
CA ILE A 343 -17.09 0.07 5.52
C ILE A 343 -18.21 1.11 5.54
N LYS A 344 -18.55 1.68 4.39
CA LYS A 344 -19.72 2.56 4.25
C LYS A 344 -20.99 1.83 4.70
N GLU A 345 -21.21 0.60 4.29
CA GLU A 345 -22.40 -0.16 4.68
C GLU A 345 -22.40 -0.48 6.18
N HIS A 346 -21.24 -0.76 6.79
CA HIS A 346 -21.13 -0.91 8.25
C HIS A 346 -21.50 0.39 8.98
N PHE A 347 -21.00 1.55 8.52
CA PHE A 347 -21.41 2.84 9.10
C PHE A 347 -22.90 3.08 8.93
N LYS A 348 -23.46 2.81 7.75
CA LYS A 348 -24.88 2.96 7.50
C LYS A 348 -25.72 2.09 8.44
N GLN A 349 -25.36 0.82 8.62
CA GLN A 349 -26.00 -0.06 9.60
C GLN A 349 -25.88 0.47 11.03
N LEU A 350 -24.72 1.02 11.40
CA LEU A 350 -24.49 1.60 12.71
C LEU A 350 -25.39 2.83 12.97
N PHE A 351 -25.61 3.65 11.95
CA PHE A 351 -26.52 4.81 12.01
C PHE A 351 -28.01 4.41 11.91
N ASP A 352 -28.35 3.35 11.18
CA ASP A 352 -29.74 2.87 11.02
C ASP A 352 -30.25 2.06 12.24
N CYS A 353 -29.37 1.64 13.16
CA CYS A 353 -29.73 0.87 14.36
C CYS A 353 -30.21 1.70 15.56
N GLU A 354 -30.15 3.03 15.51
CA GLU A 354 -30.74 3.97 16.50
C GLU A 354 -31.90 4.74 15.89
#